data_AF-A0A1I7V1B6-F1
#
_entry.id   AF-A0A1I7V1B6-F1
#
_cell.length_a   1.000
_cell.length_b   1.000
_cell.length_c   1.000
_cell.angle_alpha   90.00
_cell.angle_beta   90.00
_cell.angle_gamma   90.00
#
_symmetry.space_group_name_H-M   'P 1'
#
loop_
_entity.id
_entity.type
_entity.pdbx_description
1 polymer ?
#
loop_
_entity_poly.entity_id
_entity_poly.type
_entity_poly.pdbx_seq_one_letter_code
_entity_poly.pdbx_strand_id
1 'polypeptide(L)'
;MFPLLQLPFLCIQEVTDQWELVQLYQISLLSKRARRILKKKKSCYSEVTLILSCRTLVIKSDNEEESILYFRRDRFKKYPECDYDNDPERKEDRSNYSPFFQETQHIMNVFNCPFRKIELDLKSPLTDNQLILFIDWLNGIKTEIREVCIDSFSRRMFEIFMNRFQRSIEDLEVYELIFSDVEREPINSNRLNFEIQRSFFVDCSEWFNLEFLLSMDSEQILANGMKLSAEDMNVFLRSWQEGKTNRNLKMLKITTGSTSDMKKVVKDCGAELIDPRTAKFKHTHFRDRESHDRWICGGIHIRRNDGRLAIIQTRNHEYLTEDENITQEQIQKYLVEKEIWNSEKNHEEWYKKWLGVYFI
;
A
#
# COMPACT_ATOMS: atom_id res chain seq x y z
N MET A 1 7.75 -29.46 41.15
CA MET A 1 8.02 -28.53 40.02
C MET A 1 8.88 -29.28 39.01
N PHE A 2 8.41 -29.48 37.78
CA PHE A 2 9.13 -30.25 36.77
C PHE A 2 10.12 -29.34 36.00
N PRO A 3 11.43 -29.65 35.92
CA PRO A 3 12.42 -28.75 35.34
C PRO A 3 12.48 -28.89 33.82
N LEU A 4 11.43 -28.45 33.10
CA LEU A 4 11.31 -28.58 31.63
C LEU A 4 12.56 -28.15 30.88
N LEU A 5 13.16 -27.00 31.25
CA LEU A 5 14.34 -26.47 30.57
C LEU A 5 15.63 -27.30 30.80
N GLN A 6 15.64 -28.27 31.71
CA GLN A 6 16.78 -29.17 31.91
C GLN A 6 16.73 -30.42 31.01
N LEU A 7 15.60 -30.66 30.33
CA LEU A 7 15.45 -31.79 29.43
C LEU A 7 16.35 -31.67 28.18
N PRO A 8 16.62 -32.79 27.49
CA PRO A 8 17.20 -32.77 26.14
C PRO A 8 16.39 -31.89 25.19
N PHE A 9 17.09 -31.27 24.22
CA PHE A 9 16.48 -30.29 23.31
C PHE A 9 15.25 -30.85 22.58
N LEU A 10 15.30 -32.10 22.10
CA LEU A 10 14.18 -32.74 21.41
C LEU A 10 12.92 -32.82 22.29
N CYS A 11 13.06 -33.21 23.56
CA CYS A 11 11.92 -33.26 24.48
C CYS A 11 11.32 -31.87 24.74
N ILE A 12 12.17 -30.83 24.84
CA ILE A 12 11.67 -29.46 24.99
C ILE A 12 10.93 -29.04 23.73
N GLN A 13 11.47 -29.37 22.55
CA GLN A 13 10.86 -29.04 21.27
C GLN A 13 9.46 -29.64 21.15
N GLU A 14 9.32 -30.95 21.39
CA GLU A 14 8.01 -31.65 21.35
C GLU A 14 6.96 -31.00 22.26
N VAL A 15 7.35 -30.59 23.48
CA VAL A 15 6.44 -29.89 24.39
C VAL A 15 6.09 -28.49 23.86
N THR A 16 7.08 -27.73 23.38
CA THR A 16 6.86 -26.39 22.83
C THR A 16 6.15 -26.38 21.48
N ASP A 17 6.07 -27.52 20.79
CA ASP A 17 5.32 -27.70 19.54
C ASP A 17 3.81 -27.76 19.80
N GLN A 18 3.39 -28.08 21.02
CA GLN A 18 1.99 -28.09 21.45
C GLN A 18 1.52 -26.76 22.05
N TRP A 19 2.37 -25.73 22.05
CA TRP A 19 2.06 -24.45 22.70
C TRP A 19 1.65 -23.36 21.73
N GLU A 20 0.69 -22.56 22.17
CA GLU A 20 0.26 -21.37 21.45
C GLU A 20 1.33 -20.27 21.48
N LEU A 21 1.23 -19.33 20.54
CA LEU A 21 2.14 -18.19 20.41
C LEU A 21 2.30 -17.41 21.73
N VAL A 22 1.21 -17.16 22.45
CA VAL A 22 1.26 -16.41 23.72
C VAL A 22 2.05 -17.16 24.80
N GLN A 23 1.95 -18.49 24.84
CA GLN A 23 2.69 -19.33 25.78
C GLN A 23 4.18 -19.36 25.44
N LEU A 24 4.50 -19.47 24.15
CA LEU A 24 5.88 -19.39 23.64
C LEU A 24 6.50 -18.02 23.96
N TYR A 25 5.75 -16.93 23.74
CA TYR A 25 6.16 -15.58 24.11
C TYR A 25 6.40 -15.49 25.63
N GLN A 26 5.49 -15.93 26.48
CA GLN A 26 5.66 -15.90 27.94
C GLN A 26 6.93 -16.64 28.39
N ILE A 27 7.20 -17.81 27.82
CA ILE A 27 8.38 -18.59 28.20
C ILE A 27 9.68 -18.00 27.68
N SER A 28 9.63 -17.33 26.52
CA SER A 28 10.76 -16.55 26.03
C SER A 28 11.19 -15.43 26.99
N LEU A 29 10.30 -14.94 27.86
CA LEU A 29 10.62 -13.92 28.85
C LEU A 29 11.33 -14.50 30.09
N LEU A 30 11.19 -15.80 30.36
CA LEU A 30 11.68 -16.41 31.61
C LEU A 30 13.20 -16.58 31.67
N SER A 31 13.88 -16.84 30.54
CA SER A 31 15.32 -17.05 30.56
C SER A 31 16.02 -16.90 29.20
N LYS A 32 17.34 -16.64 29.23
CA LYS A 32 18.20 -16.69 28.03
C LYS A 32 18.19 -18.08 27.35
N ARG A 33 18.07 -19.16 28.13
CA ARG A 33 18.02 -20.54 27.61
C ARG A 33 16.72 -20.77 26.83
N ALA A 34 15.57 -20.39 27.39
CA ALA A 34 14.28 -20.47 26.71
C ALA A 34 14.29 -19.71 25.38
N ARG A 35 14.80 -18.47 25.35
CA ARG A 35 14.95 -17.69 24.11
C ARG A 35 15.79 -18.39 23.05
N ARG A 36 16.92 -18.98 23.44
CA ARG A 36 17.81 -19.69 22.49
C ARG A 36 17.14 -20.94 21.92
N ILE A 37 16.32 -21.63 22.71
CA ILE A 37 15.57 -22.80 22.25
C ILE A 37 14.53 -22.36 21.21
N LEU A 38 13.74 -21.33 21.53
CA LEU A 38 12.70 -20.83 20.63
C LEU A 38 13.26 -20.25 19.33
N LYS A 39 14.39 -19.52 19.38
CA LYS A 39 15.07 -19.03 18.17
C LYS A 39 15.59 -20.14 17.24
N LYS A 40 15.87 -21.33 17.79
CA LYS A 40 16.33 -22.49 17.02
C LYS A 40 15.18 -23.31 16.46
N LYS A 41 13.97 -23.12 17.00
CA LYS A 41 12.77 -23.75 16.47
C LYS A 41 12.53 -23.19 15.08
N LYS A 42 12.19 -24.06 14.13
CA LYS A 42 11.69 -23.62 12.83
C LYS A 42 10.43 -22.82 13.10
N SER A 43 10.46 -21.52 12.79
CA SER A 43 9.31 -20.66 13.01
C SER A 43 8.15 -21.17 12.17
N CYS A 44 7.01 -21.43 12.79
CA CYS A 44 5.74 -21.71 12.11
C CYS A 44 4.97 -20.40 11.86
N TYR A 45 5.63 -19.25 11.96
CA TYR A 45 5.03 -17.92 11.85
C TYR A 45 5.64 -17.21 10.67
N SER A 46 4.80 -16.93 9.69
CA SER A 46 5.20 -16.37 8.41
C SER A 46 5.37 -14.86 8.51
N GLU A 47 4.42 -14.18 9.14
CA GLU A 47 4.24 -12.75 8.95
C GLU A 47 3.60 -12.04 10.17
N VAL A 48 3.96 -10.77 10.36
CA VAL A 48 3.44 -9.92 11.44
C VAL A 48 2.82 -8.66 10.87
N THR A 49 1.59 -8.37 11.32
CA THR A 49 0.95 -7.07 11.16
C THR A 49 0.99 -6.31 12.49
N LEU A 50 1.52 -5.09 12.47
CA LEU A 50 1.56 -4.19 13.63
C LEU A 50 0.51 -3.11 13.48
N ILE A 51 -0.37 -2.98 14.46
CA ILE A 51 -1.41 -1.94 14.50
C ILE A 51 -1.07 -0.97 15.63
N LEU A 52 -0.60 0.24 15.27
CA LEU A 52 -0.06 1.18 16.24
C LEU A 52 -1.17 1.77 17.13
N SER A 53 -2.33 2.06 16.55
CA SER A 53 -3.42 2.80 17.22
C SER A 53 -3.98 2.05 18.43
N CYS A 54 -4.05 0.73 18.36
CA CYS A 54 -4.49 -0.15 19.45
C CYS A 54 -3.36 -0.96 20.11
N ARG A 55 -2.09 -0.74 19.71
CA ARG A 55 -0.91 -1.48 20.18
C ARG A 55 -1.08 -2.99 20.09
N THR A 56 -1.42 -3.45 18.90
CA THR A 56 -1.74 -4.85 18.62
C THR A 56 -0.74 -5.44 17.64
N LEU A 57 -0.43 -6.72 17.83
CA LEU A 57 0.28 -7.54 16.84
C LEU A 57 -0.65 -8.66 16.39
N VAL A 58 -0.88 -8.75 15.08
CA VAL A 58 -1.51 -9.91 14.45
C VAL A 58 -0.40 -10.74 13.85
N ILE A 59 -0.27 -11.98 14.29
CA ILE A 59 0.81 -12.88 13.87
C ILE A 59 0.17 -14.05 13.16
N LYS A 60 0.54 -14.23 11.89
CA LYS A 60 0.02 -15.28 11.04
C LYS A 60 0.93 -16.50 11.07
N SER A 61 0.35 -17.67 11.27
CA SER A 61 1.07 -18.93 11.16
C SER A 61 1.16 -19.44 9.72
N ASP A 62 2.05 -20.41 9.47
CA ASP A 62 2.17 -21.09 8.18
C ASP A 62 0.90 -21.88 7.81
N ASN A 63 0.07 -22.23 8.81
CA ASN A 63 -1.23 -22.87 8.62
C ASN A 63 -2.36 -21.85 8.41
N GLU A 64 -2.02 -20.59 8.16
CA GLU A 64 -2.96 -19.48 7.94
C GLU A 64 -3.81 -19.11 9.18
N GLU A 65 -3.57 -19.72 10.35
CA GLU A 65 -4.19 -19.30 11.61
C GLU A 65 -3.59 -17.97 12.11
N GLU A 66 -4.45 -17.05 12.52
CA GLU A 66 -4.06 -15.74 13.05
C GLU A 66 -4.10 -15.73 14.59
N SER A 67 -3.03 -15.24 15.19
CA SER A 67 -2.95 -14.96 16.63
C SER A 67 -2.91 -13.47 16.87
N ILE A 68 -3.92 -12.94 17.56
CA ILE A 68 -4.02 -11.52 17.91
C ILE A 68 -3.49 -11.30 19.33
N LEU A 69 -2.47 -10.46 19.45
CA LEU A 69 -1.82 -10.11 20.70
C LEU A 69 -2.00 -8.62 21.01
N TYR A 70 -2.62 -8.31 22.14
CA TYR A 70 -2.84 -6.95 22.60
C TYR A 70 -1.81 -6.58 23.65
N PHE A 71 -1.22 -5.39 23.53
CA PHE A 71 -0.26 -4.88 24.49
C PHE A 71 -0.94 -4.19 25.67
N ARG A 72 -0.84 -4.77 26.87
CA ARG A 72 -1.44 -4.27 28.11
C ARG A 72 -0.50 -4.47 29.29
N ARG A 73 -0.37 -3.48 30.18
CA ARG A 73 0.52 -3.55 31.36
C ARG A 73 1.92 -4.08 31.04
N ASP A 74 2.55 -3.45 30.04
CA ASP A 74 3.89 -3.78 29.56
C ASP A 74 4.09 -5.20 29.01
N ARG A 75 3.01 -5.90 28.64
CA ARG A 75 3.07 -7.27 28.09
C ARG A 75 2.01 -7.53 27.01
N PHE A 76 2.35 -8.38 26.04
CA PHE A 76 1.37 -8.95 25.14
C PHE A 76 0.52 -10.04 25.80
N LYS A 77 -0.79 -10.01 25.51
CA LYS A 77 -1.76 -11.04 25.92
C LYS A 77 -2.65 -11.42 24.73
N LYS A 78 -3.10 -12.69 24.71
CA LYS A 78 -4.16 -13.16 23.80
C LYS A 78 -5.51 -12.73 24.39
N TYR A 79 -6.39 -12.15 23.59
CA TYR A 79 -7.74 -11.76 24.04
C TYR A 79 -8.71 -12.93 23.77
N PRO A 80 -9.60 -13.29 24.72
CA PRO A 80 -10.74 -14.15 24.41
C PRO A 80 -11.78 -13.33 23.62
N GLU A 81 -12.40 -13.93 22.61
CA GLU A 81 -13.53 -13.35 21.86
C GLU A 81 -14.57 -12.73 22.84
N CYS A 82 -15.02 -11.48 22.58
CA CYS A 82 -15.95 -10.63 23.38
C CYS A 82 -15.25 -9.80 24.48
N ASP A 83 -15.30 -8.47 24.59
CA ASP A 83 -16.35 -7.48 24.35
C ASP A 83 -15.65 -6.11 24.14
N TYR A 84 -15.38 -5.74 22.87
CA TYR A 84 -14.50 -4.63 22.47
C TYR A 84 -14.98 -3.26 22.97
N ASP A 85 -16.28 -3.14 23.26
CA ASP A 85 -16.93 -1.90 23.66
C ASP A 85 -16.99 -1.70 25.18
N ASN A 86 -16.87 -2.76 25.98
CA ASN A 86 -17.03 -2.70 27.44
C ASN A 86 -15.75 -2.85 28.26
N ASP A 87 -14.55 -2.85 27.65
CA ASP A 87 -13.29 -2.96 28.38
C ASP A 87 -12.93 -1.65 29.13
N PRO A 88 -13.03 -1.61 30.48
CA PRO A 88 -12.69 -0.42 31.28
C PRO A 88 -11.19 -0.08 31.20
N GLU A 89 -10.34 -1.01 30.75
CA GLU A 89 -8.90 -0.83 30.60
C GLU A 89 -8.52 -0.05 29.32
N ARG A 90 -9.48 0.33 28.44
CA ARG A 90 -9.21 1.23 27.29
C ARG A 90 -8.62 2.60 27.67
N LYS A 91 -8.88 3.05 28.90
CA LYS A 91 -8.40 4.33 29.46
C LYS A 91 -7.00 4.26 30.08
N GLU A 92 -6.32 3.12 29.95
CA GLU A 92 -4.92 2.99 30.39
C GLU A 92 -4.03 4.02 29.67
N ASP A 93 -3.11 4.63 30.41
CA ASP A 93 -2.31 5.75 29.92
C ASP A 93 -1.47 5.33 28.70
N ARG A 94 -1.89 5.80 27.52
CA ARG A 94 -1.18 5.58 26.26
C ARG A 94 0.01 6.52 26.09
N SER A 95 0.48 7.21 27.15
CA SER A 95 1.62 8.12 27.10
C SER A 95 2.93 7.41 26.75
N ASN A 96 3.16 6.17 27.22
CA ASN A 96 4.42 5.48 27.01
C ASN A 96 4.29 4.34 25.98
N TYR A 97 4.96 4.48 24.83
CA TYR A 97 5.05 3.44 23.80
C TYR A 97 6.36 2.63 23.88
N SER A 98 7.33 3.03 24.70
CA SER A 98 8.64 2.37 24.77
C SER A 98 8.54 0.88 25.15
N PRO A 99 7.74 0.48 26.16
CA PRO A 99 7.54 -0.93 26.48
C PRO A 99 6.93 -1.73 25.31
N PHE A 100 6.00 -1.12 24.57
CA PHE A 100 5.38 -1.76 23.40
C PHE A 100 6.42 -2.06 22.32
N PHE A 101 7.32 -1.12 22.02
CA PHE A 101 8.39 -1.33 21.06
C PHE A 101 9.38 -2.40 21.51
N GLN A 102 9.73 -2.43 22.80
CA GLN A 102 10.64 -3.42 23.36
C GLN A 102 10.08 -4.84 23.28
N GLU A 103 8.81 -5.03 23.66
CA GLU A 103 8.18 -6.34 23.60
C GLU A 103 7.92 -6.77 22.14
N THR A 104 7.58 -5.82 21.26
CA THR A 104 7.43 -6.09 19.82
C THR A 104 8.76 -6.57 19.25
N GLN A 105 9.85 -5.83 19.50
CA GLN A 105 11.19 -6.21 19.08
C GLN A 105 11.60 -7.57 19.63
N HIS A 106 11.21 -7.90 20.86
CA HIS A 106 11.48 -9.18 21.48
C HIS A 106 10.75 -10.32 20.77
N ILE A 107 9.45 -10.16 20.46
CA ILE A 107 8.68 -11.13 19.65
C ILE A 107 9.36 -11.33 18.29
N MET A 108 9.63 -10.24 17.56
CA MET A 108 10.30 -10.30 16.25
C MET A 108 11.63 -11.04 16.32
N ASN A 109 12.42 -10.80 17.37
CA ASN A 109 13.72 -11.44 17.57
C ASN A 109 13.62 -12.93 17.95
N VAL A 110 12.54 -13.35 18.61
CA VAL A 110 12.35 -14.73 19.06
C VAL A 110 11.79 -15.60 17.94
N PHE A 111 10.80 -15.09 17.21
CA PHE A 111 10.09 -15.84 16.17
C PHE A 111 10.65 -15.59 14.75
N ASN A 112 11.56 -14.62 14.58
CA ASN A 112 12.22 -14.30 13.32
C ASN A 112 11.22 -14.03 12.17
N CYS A 113 10.12 -13.35 12.49
CA CYS A 113 9.10 -12.99 11.51
C CYS A 113 9.37 -11.59 10.98
N PRO A 114 9.28 -11.33 9.67
CA PRO A 114 9.32 -9.98 9.10
C PRO A 114 7.99 -9.23 9.32
N PHE A 115 8.01 -7.90 9.18
CA PHE A 115 6.78 -7.14 9.10
C PHE A 115 6.17 -7.34 7.72
N ARG A 116 4.95 -7.86 7.70
CA ARG A 116 4.10 -7.83 6.53
C ARG A 116 3.53 -6.44 6.37
N LYS A 117 2.82 -5.97 7.39
CA LYS A 117 2.04 -4.74 7.33
C LYS A 117 2.18 -3.93 8.60
N ILE A 118 2.23 -2.60 8.46
CA ILE A 118 2.14 -1.66 9.57
C ILE A 118 0.93 -0.77 9.34
N GLU A 119 -0.02 -0.80 10.27
CA GLU A 119 -1.25 0.01 10.25
C GLU A 119 -1.13 1.19 11.21
N LEU A 120 -1.38 2.39 10.69
CA LEU A 120 -1.16 3.67 11.34
C LEU A 120 -2.40 4.55 11.33
N ASP A 121 -2.81 4.98 12.52
CA ASP A 121 -3.65 6.17 12.70
C ASP A 121 -2.76 7.33 13.16
N LEU A 122 -2.39 8.21 12.24
CA LEU A 122 -1.56 9.38 12.48
C LEU A 122 -2.38 10.56 13.02
N LYS A 123 -3.20 10.31 14.04
CA LYS A 123 -4.04 11.31 14.70
C LYS A 123 -4.10 11.08 16.21
N SER A 124 -4.70 12.03 16.93
CA SER A 124 -4.96 11.89 18.38
C SER A 124 -5.65 10.56 18.69
N PRO A 125 -5.24 9.81 19.74
CA PRO A 125 -4.41 10.24 20.87
C PRO A 125 -2.89 10.07 20.69
N LEU A 126 -2.41 9.66 19.50
CA LEU A 126 -0.97 9.63 19.22
C LEU A 126 -0.43 11.07 19.31
N THR A 127 0.73 11.26 19.94
CA THR A 127 1.42 12.57 19.99
C THR A 127 2.60 12.58 19.02
N ASP A 128 3.03 13.76 18.59
CA ASP A 128 4.19 13.92 17.70
C ASP A 128 5.44 13.22 18.23
N ASN A 129 5.72 13.35 19.53
CA ASN A 129 6.89 12.72 20.16
C ASN A 129 6.81 11.20 20.09
N GLN A 130 5.61 10.63 20.27
CA GLN A 130 5.41 9.19 20.17
C GLN A 130 5.56 8.71 18.73
N LEU A 131 5.02 9.46 17.77
CA LEU A 131 5.21 9.18 16.34
C LEU A 131 6.68 9.23 15.95
N ILE A 132 7.41 10.26 16.40
CA ILE A 132 8.85 10.41 16.17
C ILE A 132 9.62 9.20 16.72
N LEU A 133 9.37 8.82 17.98
CA LEU A 133 10.01 7.65 18.59
C LEU A 133 9.68 6.35 17.84
N PHE A 134 8.45 6.22 17.36
CA PHE A 134 8.03 5.07 16.57
C PHE A 134 8.74 5.01 15.22
N ILE A 135 8.79 6.11 14.47
CA ILE A 135 9.48 6.18 13.19
C ILE A 135 10.98 5.92 13.36
N ASP A 136 11.62 6.47 14.41
CA ASP A 136 13.02 6.21 14.71
C ASP A 136 13.29 4.74 14.98
N TRP A 137 12.41 4.10 15.74
CA TRP A 137 12.47 2.66 15.96
C TRP A 137 12.31 1.88 14.64
N LEU A 138 11.32 2.21 13.80
CA LEU A 138 11.13 1.58 12.49
C LEU A 138 12.34 1.77 11.55
N ASN A 139 12.97 2.94 11.56
CA ASN A 139 14.17 3.19 10.77
C ASN A 139 15.34 2.33 11.26
N GLY A 140 15.41 2.03 12.57
CA GLY A 140 16.48 1.27 13.22
C GLY A 140 16.33 -0.26 13.21
N ILE A 141 15.15 -0.80 12.88
CA ILE A 141 14.96 -2.26 12.83
C ILE A 141 15.63 -2.88 11.60
N LYS A 142 16.10 -4.13 11.74
CA LYS A 142 16.73 -4.88 10.64
C LYS A 142 15.73 -5.60 9.74
N THR A 143 14.54 -5.88 10.25
CA THR A 143 13.49 -6.58 9.53
C THR A 143 12.94 -5.71 8.41
N GLU A 144 12.71 -6.32 7.26
CA GLU A 144 12.01 -5.69 6.14
C GLU A 144 10.57 -5.31 6.55
N ILE A 145 10.09 -4.22 5.96
CA ILE A 145 8.71 -3.74 6.09
C ILE A 145 8.15 -3.79 4.67
N ARG A 146 7.20 -4.69 4.41
CA ARG A 146 6.61 -4.79 3.06
C ARG A 146 5.57 -3.70 2.82
N GLU A 147 4.61 -3.58 3.72
CA GLU A 147 3.45 -2.72 3.53
C GLU A 147 3.29 -1.73 4.69
N VAL A 148 2.98 -0.48 4.36
CA VAL A 148 2.53 0.53 5.32
C VAL A 148 1.14 1.02 4.91
N CYS A 149 0.21 1.00 5.85
CA CYS A 149 -1.16 1.45 5.68
C CYS A 149 -1.42 2.58 6.66
N ILE A 150 -1.81 3.75 6.14
CA ILE A 150 -2.20 4.92 6.92
C ILE A 150 -3.71 5.06 6.77
N ASP A 151 -4.45 4.61 7.79
CA ASP A 151 -5.92 4.58 7.76
C ASP A 151 -6.54 5.96 8.02
N SER A 152 -5.82 6.80 8.77
CA SER A 152 -6.21 8.18 9.01
C SER A 152 -5.03 9.02 9.49
N PHE A 153 -5.09 10.34 9.27
CA PHE A 153 -4.02 11.23 9.69
C PHE A 153 -4.49 12.66 9.98
N SER A 154 -3.74 13.36 10.83
CA SER A 154 -3.69 14.82 10.86
C SER A 154 -2.55 15.29 9.96
N ARG A 155 -2.70 16.45 9.32
CA ARG A 155 -1.66 17.02 8.42
C ARG A 155 -0.28 17.02 9.06
N ARG A 156 -0.16 17.54 10.28
CA ARG A 156 1.12 17.64 11.00
C ARG A 156 1.80 16.29 11.19
N MET A 157 1.04 15.26 11.58
CA MET A 157 1.60 13.92 11.80
C MET A 157 1.95 13.23 10.48
N PHE A 158 1.15 13.44 9.44
CA PHE A 158 1.47 12.95 8.10
C PHE A 158 2.77 13.59 7.57
N GLU A 159 2.95 14.90 7.73
CA GLU A 159 4.20 15.60 7.38
C GLU A 159 5.40 15.06 8.17
N ILE A 160 5.24 14.77 9.48
CA ILE A 160 6.29 14.13 10.28
C ILE A 160 6.65 12.76 9.71
N PHE A 161 5.65 11.93 9.38
CA PHE A 161 5.85 10.62 8.82
C PHE A 161 6.59 10.68 7.48
N MET A 162 6.04 11.45 6.52
CA MET A 162 6.59 11.58 5.18
C MET A 162 8.02 12.11 5.16
N ASN A 163 8.37 12.99 6.11
CA ASN A 163 9.71 13.58 6.16
C ASN A 163 10.73 12.74 6.92
N ARG A 164 10.31 11.93 7.91
CA ARG A 164 11.22 11.22 8.83
C ARG A 164 11.35 9.74 8.52
N PHE A 165 10.36 9.12 7.90
CA PHE A 165 10.44 7.72 7.51
C PHE A 165 11.44 7.54 6.36
N GLN A 166 12.36 6.58 6.49
CA GLN A 166 13.54 6.44 5.61
C GLN A 166 13.73 5.00 5.10
N ARG A 167 12.72 4.14 5.24
CA ARG A 167 12.79 2.73 4.82
C ARG A 167 12.20 2.57 3.43
N SER A 168 12.84 1.76 2.60
CA SER A 168 12.22 1.24 1.38
C SER A 168 11.11 0.25 1.77
N ILE A 169 9.96 0.35 1.12
CA ILE A 169 8.79 -0.50 1.31
C ILE A 169 8.28 -0.99 -0.04
N GLU A 170 7.57 -2.12 -0.06
CA GLU A 170 6.91 -2.62 -1.27
C GLU A 170 5.67 -1.78 -1.58
N ASP A 171 4.80 -1.60 -0.59
CA ASP A 171 3.50 -0.95 -0.78
C ASP A 171 3.22 0.14 0.28
N LEU A 172 2.58 1.22 -0.17
CA LEU A 172 2.03 2.27 0.68
C LEU A 172 0.57 2.50 0.34
N GLU A 173 -0.31 2.35 1.34
CA GLU A 173 -1.71 2.70 1.24
C GLU A 173 -2.02 3.88 2.16
N VAL A 174 -2.65 4.92 1.61
CA VAL A 174 -3.07 6.11 2.37
C VAL A 174 -4.55 6.34 2.16
N TYR A 175 -5.31 6.13 3.23
CA TYR A 175 -6.73 6.40 3.30
C TYR A 175 -6.94 7.73 4.04
N GLU A 176 -7.56 8.70 3.36
CA GLU A 176 -8.05 9.90 4.00
C GLU A 176 -9.52 9.70 4.38
N LEU A 177 -9.78 9.14 5.57
CA LEU A 177 -11.14 9.07 6.10
C LEU A 177 -11.66 10.50 6.34
N ILE A 178 -12.48 10.98 5.40
CA ILE A 178 -13.05 12.32 5.38
C ILE A 178 -13.97 12.50 6.58
N PHE A 179 -13.45 13.05 7.67
CA PHE A 179 -14.25 13.57 8.77
C PHE A 179 -14.16 15.10 8.78
N SER A 180 -15.17 15.74 8.18
CA SER A 180 -15.61 17.14 8.34
C SER A 180 -14.81 18.30 7.73
N ASP A 181 -15.59 19.29 7.30
CA ASP A 181 -15.30 20.60 6.69
C ASP A 181 -14.39 21.52 7.52
N VAL A 182 -13.14 21.14 7.76
CA VAL A 182 -12.13 22.08 8.26
C VAL A 182 -11.29 22.56 7.10
N GLU A 183 -11.17 23.89 6.98
CA GLU A 183 -10.38 24.60 5.96
C GLU A 183 -9.03 23.91 5.76
N ARG A 184 -8.84 23.41 4.53
CA ARG A 184 -7.72 22.55 4.16
C ARG A 184 -6.55 23.43 3.75
N GLU A 185 -5.64 23.69 4.68
CA GLU A 185 -4.34 24.22 4.31
C GLU A 185 -3.49 23.14 3.61
N PRO A 186 -2.75 23.46 2.53
CA PRO A 186 -2.07 22.47 1.69
C PRO A 186 -0.91 21.77 2.42
N ILE A 187 -0.84 20.44 2.37
CA ILE A 187 0.30 19.69 2.92
C ILE A 187 1.57 20.04 2.13
N ASN A 188 2.63 20.46 2.83
CA ASN A 188 3.88 20.89 2.20
C ASN A 188 4.86 19.72 2.01
N SER A 189 4.37 18.57 1.54
CA SER A 189 5.18 17.42 1.19
C SER A 189 5.01 17.10 -0.29
N ASN A 190 5.83 17.76 -1.11
CA ASN A 190 5.76 17.61 -2.56
C ASN A 190 6.57 16.41 -3.08
N ARG A 191 7.25 15.68 -2.19
CA ARG A 191 8.15 14.56 -2.54
C ARG A 191 8.20 13.52 -1.43
N LEU A 192 8.42 12.26 -1.83
CA LEU A 192 8.74 11.15 -0.93
C LEU A 192 10.23 11.18 -0.56
N ASN A 193 10.54 11.01 0.73
CA ASN A 193 11.92 10.84 1.23
C ASN A 193 12.34 9.37 1.34
N PHE A 194 11.49 8.46 0.89
CA PHE A 194 11.70 7.02 0.92
C PHE A 194 11.15 6.40 -0.37
N GLU A 195 11.56 5.16 -0.62
CA GLU A 195 11.23 4.43 -1.85
C GLU A 195 10.00 3.55 -1.65
N ILE A 196 9.10 3.55 -2.63
CA ILE A 196 7.96 2.66 -2.73
C ILE A 196 8.14 1.84 -4.00
N GLN A 197 8.44 0.56 -3.84
CA GLN A 197 8.89 -0.29 -4.95
C GLN A 197 7.73 -0.71 -5.84
N ARG A 198 6.68 -1.29 -5.26
CA ARG A 198 5.61 -1.97 -5.99
C ARG A 198 4.37 -1.09 -6.16
N SER A 199 3.69 -0.72 -5.08
CA SER A 199 2.37 -0.08 -5.19
C SER A 199 2.21 1.14 -4.29
N PHE A 200 1.69 2.22 -4.85
CA PHE A 200 1.21 3.36 -4.10
C PHE A 200 -0.29 3.53 -4.32
N PHE A 201 -1.06 3.48 -3.24
CA PHE A 201 -2.49 3.72 -3.23
C PHE A 201 -2.82 4.94 -2.38
N VAL A 202 -3.62 5.87 -2.92
CA VAL A 202 -4.17 7.00 -2.18
C VAL A 202 -5.63 7.22 -2.52
N ASP A 203 -6.46 7.44 -1.51
CA ASP A 203 -7.86 7.82 -1.67
C ASP A 203 -8.13 9.24 -1.16
N CYS A 204 -8.77 10.04 -2.02
CA CYS A 204 -9.31 11.38 -1.75
C CYS A 204 -8.35 12.39 -1.10
N SER A 205 -7.16 12.57 -1.67
CA SER A 205 -6.13 13.47 -1.14
C SER A 205 -6.00 14.78 -1.93
N GLU A 206 -6.03 15.93 -1.22
CA GLU A 206 -5.71 17.24 -1.80
C GLU A 206 -4.21 17.52 -1.94
N TRP A 207 -3.39 16.75 -1.21
CA TRP A 207 -1.93 16.93 -1.21
C TRP A 207 -1.26 16.24 -2.40
N PHE A 208 -1.89 15.21 -2.96
CA PHE A 208 -1.39 14.51 -4.13
C PHE A 208 -1.58 15.38 -5.38
N ASN A 209 -0.50 16.02 -5.81
CA ASN A 209 -0.46 16.94 -6.94
C ASN A 209 0.53 16.45 -8.02
N LEU A 210 0.64 17.19 -9.12
CA LEU A 210 1.51 16.85 -10.25
C LEU A 210 2.98 16.69 -9.83
N GLU A 211 3.52 17.59 -8.99
CA GLU A 211 4.91 17.52 -8.53
C GLU A 211 5.17 16.24 -7.73
N PHE A 212 4.20 15.84 -6.89
CA PHE A 212 4.28 14.59 -6.15
C PHE A 212 4.31 13.39 -7.11
N LEU A 213 3.36 13.33 -8.05
CA LEU A 213 3.32 12.28 -9.07
C LEU A 213 4.62 12.20 -9.90
N LEU A 214 5.18 13.35 -10.29
CA LEU A 214 6.44 13.43 -11.04
C LEU A 214 7.66 12.99 -10.24
N SER A 215 7.61 13.05 -8.91
CA SER A 215 8.71 12.67 -8.02
C SER A 215 8.79 11.17 -7.73
N MET A 216 7.75 10.42 -8.06
CA MET A 216 7.64 8.99 -7.78
C MET A 216 8.36 8.10 -8.81
N ASP A 217 8.65 6.87 -8.40
CA ASP A 217 9.19 5.82 -9.28
C ASP A 217 8.73 4.40 -8.87
N SER A 218 7.43 4.24 -8.61
CA SER A 218 6.81 2.96 -8.24
C SER A 218 6.32 2.18 -9.46
N GLU A 219 6.16 0.86 -9.34
CA GLU A 219 5.59 0.06 -10.43
C GLU A 219 4.10 0.35 -10.68
N GLN A 220 3.34 0.66 -9.64
CA GLN A 220 1.90 0.91 -9.71
C GLN A 220 1.49 2.12 -8.87
N ILE A 221 0.61 2.93 -9.45
CA ILE A 221 0.04 4.11 -8.79
C ILE A 221 -1.47 4.07 -8.98
N LEU A 222 -2.20 4.09 -7.87
CA LEU A 222 -3.65 4.09 -7.78
C LEU A 222 -4.07 5.31 -6.96
N ALA A 223 -4.66 6.32 -7.60
CA ALA A 223 -5.00 7.58 -6.93
C ALA A 223 -6.47 7.94 -7.19
N ASN A 224 -7.29 8.00 -6.15
CA ASN A 224 -8.72 8.22 -6.27
C ASN A 224 -9.18 9.61 -5.84
N GLY A 225 -10.05 10.26 -6.61
CA GLY A 225 -10.62 11.57 -6.25
C GLY A 225 -9.63 12.74 -6.34
N MET A 226 -8.65 12.66 -7.24
CA MET A 226 -7.58 13.66 -7.39
C MET A 226 -8.05 14.93 -8.10
N LYS A 227 -7.41 16.06 -7.78
CA LYS A 227 -7.63 17.38 -8.43
C LYS A 227 -6.62 17.64 -9.57
N LEU A 228 -6.26 16.62 -10.34
CA LEU A 228 -5.36 16.77 -11.50
C LEU A 228 -6.16 17.19 -12.74
N SER A 229 -5.71 18.25 -13.41
CA SER A 229 -6.30 18.74 -14.65
C SER A 229 -5.86 17.91 -15.87
N ALA A 230 -6.51 18.12 -17.02
CA ALA A 230 -6.07 17.50 -18.27
C ALA A 230 -4.66 17.96 -18.66
N GLU A 231 -4.34 19.22 -18.38
CA GLU A 231 -3.04 19.83 -18.57
C GLU A 231 -1.97 19.20 -17.66
N ASP A 232 -2.28 18.93 -16.39
CA ASP A 232 -1.35 18.24 -15.49
C ASP A 232 -1.03 16.83 -15.99
N MET A 233 -2.07 16.08 -16.41
CA MET A 233 -1.88 14.76 -17.00
C MET A 233 -1.04 14.82 -18.28
N ASN A 234 -1.21 15.87 -19.09
CA ASN A 234 -0.39 16.07 -20.29
C ASN A 234 1.07 16.34 -19.94
N VAL A 235 1.35 17.17 -18.93
CA VAL A 235 2.71 17.40 -18.43
C VAL A 235 3.34 16.10 -17.94
N PHE A 236 2.59 15.31 -17.17
CA PHE A 236 3.04 13.99 -16.73
C PHE A 236 3.40 13.07 -17.91
N LEU A 237 2.48 12.91 -18.89
CA LEU A 237 2.70 12.02 -20.03
C LEU A 237 3.91 12.43 -20.87
N ARG A 238 4.11 13.74 -21.11
CA ARG A 238 5.29 14.24 -21.82
C ARG A 238 6.58 14.01 -21.04
N SER A 239 6.56 14.28 -19.72
CA SER A 239 7.72 14.00 -18.85
C SER A 239 8.08 12.51 -18.86
N TRP A 240 7.09 11.62 -18.84
CA TRP A 240 7.29 10.19 -18.97
C TRP A 240 7.83 9.82 -20.36
N GLN A 241 7.28 10.41 -21.44
CA GLN A 241 7.70 10.20 -22.83
C GLN A 241 9.16 10.61 -23.08
N GLU A 242 9.65 11.60 -22.34
CA GLU A 242 11.05 12.04 -22.33
C GLU A 242 11.96 11.20 -21.40
N GLY A 243 11.40 10.27 -20.62
CA GLY A 243 12.14 9.42 -19.68
C GLY A 243 12.59 10.13 -18.40
N LYS A 244 11.98 11.28 -18.08
CA LYS A 244 12.35 12.13 -16.93
C LYS A 244 11.73 11.70 -15.60
N THR A 245 10.63 10.94 -15.62
CA THR A 245 9.87 10.53 -14.43
C THR A 245 9.41 9.08 -14.55
N ASN A 246 9.08 8.44 -13.41
CA ASN A 246 8.34 7.18 -13.33
C ASN A 246 8.86 6.11 -14.30
N ARG A 247 10.15 5.78 -14.18
CA ARG A 247 10.84 4.84 -15.06
C ARG A 247 10.40 3.39 -14.80
N ASN A 248 10.02 3.05 -13.59
CA ASN A 248 9.59 1.69 -13.25
C ASN A 248 8.08 1.47 -13.39
N LEU A 249 7.33 2.54 -13.67
CA LEU A 249 5.88 2.51 -13.76
C LEU A 249 5.38 1.54 -14.83
N LYS A 250 4.49 0.65 -14.42
CA LYS A 250 3.78 -0.37 -15.21
C LYS A 250 2.28 -0.06 -15.28
N MET A 251 1.72 0.59 -14.26
CA MET A 251 0.31 0.97 -14.22
C MET A 251 0.09 2.29 -13.47
N LEU A 252 -0.76 3.14 -14.05
CA LEU A 252 -1.29 4.35 -13.43
C LEU A 252 -2.80 4.35 -13.56
N LYS A 253 -3.54 4.35 -12.45
CA LYS A 253 -4.99 4.60 -12.45
C LYS A 253 -5.28 5.81 -11.59
N ILE A 254 -5.82 6.85 -12.20
CA ILE A 254 -6.24 8.07 -11.51
C ILE A 254 -7.72 8.27 -11.76
N THR A 255 -8.49 8.50 -10.69
CA THR A 255 -9.84 9.07 -10.82
C THR A 255 -9.79 10.54 -10.42
N THR A 256 -10.40 11.40 -11.23
CA THR A 256 -10.38 12.85 -11.05
C THR A 256 -11.74 13.35 -10.58
N GLY A 257 -11.76 14.42 -9.76
CA GLY A 257 -13.00 15.04 -9.29
C GLY A 257 -13.85 15.67 -10.40
N SER A 258 -13.23 15.99 -11.55
CA SER A 258 -13.87 16.53 -12.74
C SER A 258 -13.56 15.69 -13.98
N THR A 259 -14.35 15.85 -15.04
CA THR A 259 -14.08 15.20 -16.32
C THR A 259 -12.93 15.89 -17.05
N SER A 260 -11.97 15.12 -17.55
CA SER A 260 -10.86 15.58 -18.40
C SER A 260 -11.13 15.26 -19.86
N ASP A 261 -10.87 16.23 -20.75
CA ASP A 261 -10.90 16.00 -22.20
C ASP A 261 -9.65 15.23 -22.63
N MET A 262 -9.85 14.02 -23.15
CA MET A 262 -8.77 13.14 -23.55
C MET A 262 -7.88 13.72 -24.65
N LYS A 263 -8.42 14.58 -25.54
CA LYS A 263 -7.60 15.24 -26.56
C LYS A 263 -6.58 16.20 -25.95
N LYS A 264 -6.95 16.88 -24.85
CA LYS A 264 -6.03 17.75 -24.10
C LYS A 264 -4.99 16.93 -23.34
N VAL A 265 -5.40 15.82 -22.71
CA VAL A 265 -4.49 14.93 -21.97
C VAL A 265 -3.35 14.44 -22.85
N VAL A 266 -3.62 14.05 -24.10
CA VAL A 266 -2.64 13.44 -25.00
C VAL A 266 -2.06 14.40 -26.05
N LYS A 267 -2.34 15.70 -25.89
CA LYS A 267 -1.90 16.72 -26.83
C LYS A 267 -0.37 16.71 -26.98
N ASP A 268 0.09 16.75 -28.22
CA ASP A 268 1.51 16.77 -28.58
C ASP A 268 2.31 15.53 -28.12
N CYS A 269 1.63 14.43 -27.74
CA CYS A 269 2.28 13.17 -27.36
C CYS A 269 2.48 12.18 -28.53
N GLY A 270 2.08 12.55 -29.76
CA GLY A 270 2.09 11.62 -30.90
C GLY A 270 1.14 10.43 -30.69
N ALA A 271 -0.01 10.70 -30.07
CA ALA A 271 -0.96 9.68 -29.65
C ALA A 271 -1.73 9.07 -30.83
N GLU A 272 -1.93 7.75 -30.82
CA GLU A 272 -2.66 7.02 -31.86
C GLU A 272 -3.82 6.22 -31.25
N LEU A 273 -5.03 6.38 -31.79
CA LEU A 273 -6.19 5.62 -31.34
C LEU A 273 -6.27 4.26 -32.07
N ILE A 274 -6.11 3.17 -31.32
CA ILE A 274 -6.05 1.80 -31.85
C ILE A 274 -7.37 1.06 -31.66
N ASP A 275 -7.78 0.35 -32.70
CA ASP A 275 -9.01 -0.45 -32.71
C ASP A 275 -8.88 -1.64 -31.76
N PRO A 276 -9.81 -1.82 -30.80
CA PRO A 276 -9.77 -2.93 -29.85
C PRO A 276 -9.72 -4.29 -30.53
N ARG A 277 -10.28 -4.44 -31.74
CA ARG A 277 -10.29 -5.71 -32.48
C ARG A 277 -8.93 -6.13 -33.03
N THR A 278 -7.97 -5.20 -33.07
CA THR A 278 -6.71 -5.39 -33.78
C THR A 278 -5.50 -5.55 -32.87
N ALA A 279 -5.61 -5.16 -31.59
CA ALA A 279 -4.49 -5.17 -30.68
C ALA A 279 -4.93 -5.56 -29.26
N LYS A 280 -4.26 -6.55 -28.69
CA LYS A 280 -4.44 -7.04 -27.32
C LYS A 280 -3.11 -7.00 -26.58
N PHE A 281 -3.14 -6.57 -25.33
CA PHE A 281 -1.95 -6.38 -24.51
C PHE A 281 -2.15 -6.99 -23.14
N LYS A 282 -1.18 -7.82 -22.76
CA LYS A 282 -1.13 -8.43 -21.43
C LYS A 282 -0.42 -7.50 -20.46
N HIS A 283 -0.99 -7.33 -19.27
CA HIS A 283 -0.31 -6.71 -18.15
C HIS A 283 -0.56 -7.51 -16.88
N THR A 284 0.35 -7.37 -15.92
CA THR A 284 0.17 -7.94 -14.59
C THR A 284 -0.57 -6.91 -13.74
N HIS A 285 -1.73 -7.30 -13.23
CA HIS A 285 -2.49 -6.55 -12.23
C HIS A 285 -2.19 -7.15 -10.87
N PHE A 286 -1.82 -6.32 -9.90
CA PHE A 286 -1.62 -6.77 -8.53
C PHE A 286 -2.84 -6.36 -7.73
N ARG A 287 -3.56 -7.34 -7.20
CA ARG A 287 -4.68 -7.11 -6.29
C ARG A 287 -4.63 -8.15 -5.19
N ASP A 288 -4.81 -7.72 -3.94
CA ASP A 288 -4.99 -8.61 -2.80
C ASP A 288 -3.90 -9.72 -2.71
N ARG A 289 -2.65 -9.38 -3.03
CA ARG A 289 -1.46 -10.24 -2.95
C ARG A 289 -1.28 -11.25 -4.09
N GLU A 290 -2.09 -11.19 -5.13
CA GLU A 290 -1.97 -12.08 -6.29
C GLU A 290 -1.71 -11.29 -7.57
N SER A 291 -0.68 -11.71 -8.30
CA SER A 291 -0.40 -11.25 -9.65
C SER A 291 -1.36 -11.95 -10.60
N HIS A 292 -2.33 -11.21 -11.10
CA HIS A 292 -3.24 -11.69 -12.12
C HIS A 292 -2.88 -11.10 -13.45
N ASP A 293 -2.77 -11.96 -14.45
CA ASP A 293 -2.70 -11.49 -15.81
C ASP A 293 -4.06 -10.94 -16.24
N ARG A 294 -4.01 -9.76 -16.86
CA ARG A 294 -5.14 -9.03 -17.37
C ARG A 294 -4.81 -8.55 -18.76
N TRP A 295 -5.84 -8.41 -19.59
CA TRP A 295 -5.69 -8.00 -20.97
C TRP A 295 -6.42 -6.69 -21.25
N ILE A 296 -5.82 -5.86 -22.10
CA ILE A 296 -6.38 -4.62 -22.59
C ILE A 296 -6.43 -4.69 -24.12
N CYS A 297 -7.56 -4.27 -24.69
CA CYS A 297 -7.76 -4.28 -26.13
C CYS A 297 -7.83 -2.83 -26.66
N GLY A 298 -6.98 -2.51 -27.65
CA GLY A 298 -6.95 -1.19 -28.32
C GLY A 298 -6.40 -0.08 -27.42
N GLY A 299 -7.10 1.05 -27.37
CA GLY A 299 -6.76 2.20 -26.52
C GLY A 299 -6.02 3.32 -27.28
N ILE A 300 -5.56 4.33 -26.55
CA ILE A 300 -4.72 5.40 -27.11
C ILE A 300 -3.27 5.08 -26.81
N HIS A 301 -2.44 4.99 -27.83
CA HIS A 301 -1.05 4.57 -27.75
C HIS A 301 -0.13 5.77 -27.79
N ILE A 302 0.82 5.83 -26.85
CA ILE A 302 1.87 6.86 -26.79
C ILE A 302 3.21 6.13 -26.68
N ARG A 303 4.16 6.47 -27.55
CA ARG A 303 5.50 5.87 -27.54
C ARG A 303 6.50 6.77 -26.82
N ARG A 304 7.25 6.18 -25.90
CA ARG A 304 8.43 6.81 -25.28
C ARG A 304 9.60 6.82 -26.26
N ASN A 305 10.54 7.74 -26.06
CA ASN A 305 11.72 7.89 -26.91
C ASN A 305 12.61 6.63 -27.00
N ASP A 306 12.53 5.73 -26.01
CA ASP A 306 13.26 4.46 -25.98
C ASP A 306 12.46 3.26 -26.51
N GLY A 307 11.24 3.51 -27.01
CA GLY A 307 10.37 2.48 -27.60
C GLY A 307 9.35 1.87 -26.65
N ARG A 308 9.36 2.18 -25.33
CA ARG A 308 8.29 1.73 -24.42
C ARG A 308 6.93 2.31 -24.81
N LEU A 309 5.87 1.54 -24.56
CA LEU A 309 4.52 1.87 -24.97
C LEU A 309 3.65 2.21 -23.76
N ALA A 310 3.04 3.38 -23.75
CA ALA A 310 1.95 3.71 -22.86
C ALA A 310 0.62 3.49 -23.59
N ILE A 311 -0.28 2.75 -22.96
CA ILE A 311 -1.62 2.47 -23.46
C ILE A 311 -2.63 3.08 -22.51
N ILE A 312 -3.28 4.14 -22.96
CA ILE A 312 -4.37 4.78 -22.23
C ILE A 312 -5.66 4.06 -22.55
N GLN A 313 -6.29 3.53 -21.50
CA GLN A 313 -7.50 2.77 -21.59
C GLN A 313 -8.70 3.67 -21.90
N THR A 314 -9.37 3.39 -23.00
CA THR A 314 -10.59 4.12 -23.38
C THR A 314 -11.83 3.59 -22.66
N ARG A 315 -11.73 2.44 -21.98
CA ARG A 315 -12.86 1.76 -21.33
C ARG A 315 -12.49 1.22 -19.97
N ASN A 316 -13.40 1.27 -19.02
CA ASN A 316 -13.15 0.73 -17.69
C ASN A 316 -13.41 -0.80 -17.71
N HIS A 317 -12.63 -1.53 -18.50
CA HIS A 317 -12.78 -2.98 -18.68
C HIS A 317 -11.44 -3.63 -19.02
N GLU A 318 -11.05 -4.59 -18.19
CA GLU A 318 -9.93 -5.50 -18.38
C GLU A 318 -10.50 -6.90 -18.63
N TYR A 319 -9.85 -7.66 -19.50
CA TYR A 319 -10.25 -9.03 -19.81
C TYR A 319 -9.42 -10.02 -18.99
N LEU A 320 -10.02 -11.14 -18.56
CA LEU A 320 -9.35 -12.13 -17.71
C LEU A 320 -8.47 -13.07 -18.56
N THR A 321 -8.86 -13.30 -19.81
CA THR A 321 -8.21 -14.21 -20.74
C THR A 321 -7.95 -13.54 -22.09
N GLU A 322 -6.97 -14.07 -22.84
CA GLU A 322 -6.64 -13.56 -24.17
C GLU A 322 -7.80 -13.77 -25.16
N ASP A 323 -8.51 -14.89 -25.04
CA ASP A 323 -9.56 -15.34 -25.96
C ASP A 323 -10.91 -14.66 -25.75
N GLU A 324 -11.04 -13.80 -24.74
CA GLU A 324 -12.28 -13.06 -24.53
C GLU A 324 -12.61 -12.20 -25.75
N ASN A 325 -13.85 -12.39 -26.22
CA ASN A 325 -14.38 -11.72 -27.38
C ASN A 325 -14.80 -10.30 -27.02
N ILE A 326 -14.46 -9.37 -27.91
CA ILE A 326 -14.91 -7.99 -27.80
C ILE A 326 -16.39 -7.96 -28.19
N THR A 327 -17.23 -7.44 -27.29
CA THR A 327 -18.67 -7.35 -27.50
C THR A 327 -19.03 -6.33 -28.58
N GLN A 328 -20.20 -6.47 -29.20
CA GLN A 328 -20.69 -5.49 -30.17
C GLN A 328 -20.87 -4.09 -29.57
N GLU A 329 -21.31 -4.00 -28.31
CA GLU A 329 -21.41 -2.74 -27.57
C GLU A 329 -20.05 -2.06 -27.45
N GLN A 330 -19.01 -2.83 -27.12
CA GLN A 330 -17.64 -2.33 -27.10
C GLN A 330 -17.20 -1.84 -28.48
N ILE A 331 -17.49 -2.55 -29.57
CA ILE A 331 -17.12 -2.09 -30.93
C ILE A 331 -17.82 -0.76 -31.26
N GLN A 332 -19.13 -0.66 -31.02
CA GLN A 332 -19.91 0.56 -31.27
C GLN A 332 -19.36 1.75 -30.49
N LYS A 333 -19.01 1.55 -29.21
CA LYS A 333 -18.41 2.60 -28.39
C LYS A 333 -17.09 3.12 -28.98
N TYR A 334 -16.22 2.24 -29.51
CA TYR A 334 -15.00 2.70 -30.19
C TYR A 334 -15.29 3.48 -31.46
N LEU A 335 -16.29 3.09 -32.25
CA LEU A 335 -16.61 3.83 -33.48
C LEU A 335 -17.03 5.27 -33.16
N VAL A 336 -17.83 5.48 -32.11
CA VAL A 336 -18.17 6.82 -31.60
C VAL A 336 -16.93 7.56 -31.12
N GLU A 337 -16.09 6.93 -30.29
CA GLU A 337 -14.83 7.53 -29.80
C GLU A 337 -13.88 7.89 -30.96
N LYS A 338 -13.87 7.10 -32.03
CA LYS A 338 -13.07 7.32 -33.23
C LYS A 338 -13.56 8.49 -34.07
N GLU A 339 -14.88 8.65 -34.21
CA GLU A 339 -15.47 9.83 -34.85
C GLU A 339 -15.08 11.10 -34.09
N ILE A 340 -15.24 11.08 -32.76
CA ILE A 340 -14.82 12.20 -31.89
C ILE A 340 -13.32 12.45 -32.06
N TRP A 341 -12.47 11.41 -32.04
CA TRP A 341 -11.03 11.53 -32.19
C TRP A 341 -10.62 12.22 -33.50
N ASN A 342 -11.25 11.86 -34.61
CA ASN A 342 -10.97 12.42 -35.93
C ASN A 342 -11.64 13.78 -36.21
N SER A 343 -12.60 14.19 -35.37
CA SER A 343 -13.30 15.46 -35.52
C SER A 343 -12.38 16.65 -35.25
N GLU A 344 -12.26 17.55 -36.22
CA GLU A 344 -11.58 18.85 -36.09
C GLU A 344 -12.40 19.87 -35.30
N LYS A 345 -13.70 19.59 -35.07
CA LYS A 345 -14.58 20.48 -34.32
C LYS A 345 -14.31 20.31 -32.82
N ASN A 346 -13.79 21.36 -32.18
CA ASN A 346 -13.53 21.46 -30.73
C ASN A 346 -14.77 21.29 -29.82
N HIS A 347 -15.96 20.98 -30.35
CA HIS A 347 -17.21 20.90 -29.58
C HIS A 347 -17.64 19.49 -29.20
N GLU A 348 -16.99 18.45 -29.73
CA GLU A 348 -17.19 17.06 -29.29
C GLU A 348 -16.07 16.70 -28.31
N GLU A 349 -16.30 16.99 -27.04
CA GLU A 349 -15.30 16.84 -25.98
C GLU A 349 -15.33 15.39 -25.46
N TRP A 350 -14.18 14.70 -25.51
CA TRP A 350 -14.08 13.31 -25.05
C TRP A 350 -13.78 13.29 -23.55
N TYR A 351 -14.84 13.46 -22.76
CA TYR A 351 -14.73 13.59 -21.31
C TYR A 351 -14.64 12.27 -20.56
N LYS A 352 -13.67 12.17 -19.65
CA LYS A 352 -13.54 11.05 -18.72
C LYS A 352 -13.25 11.50 -17.30
N LYS A 353 -13.84 10.82 -16.31
CA LYS A 353 -13.57 11.04 -14.87
C LYS A 353 -12.43 10.16 -14.33
N TRP A 354 -11.82 9.36 -15.21
CA TRP A 354 -10.76 8.44 -14.82
C TRP A 354 -9.80 8.24 -15.99
N LEU A 355 -8.55 7.99 -15.65
CA LEU A 355 -7.46 7.73 -16.56
C LEU A 355 -6.71 6.47 -16.09
N GLY A 356 -6.81 5.40 -16.86
CA GLY A 356 -6.00 4.20 -16.68
C GLY A 356 -4.95 4.14 -17.78
N VAL A 357 -3.68 4.10 -17.40
CA VAL A 357 -2.53 4.02 -18.32
C VAL A 357 -1.70 2.80 -17.93
N TYR A 358 -1.32 2.02 -18.93
CA TYR A 358 -0.52 0.82 -18.76
C TYR A 358 0.75 0.97 -19.59
N PHE A 359 1.88 0.65 -18.98
CA PHE A 359 3.21 0.89 -19.54
C PHE A 359 3.88 -0.46 -19.79
N ILE A 360 4.19 -0.73 -21.06
CA ILE A 360 4.68 -2.02 -21.57
C ILE A 360 6.06 -1.86 -22.17
#